data_AF-A0AB34IBD8-F1
#
_entry.id   AF-A0AB34IBD8-F1
#
_cell.length_a   1.000
_cell.length_b   1.000
_cell.length_c   1.000
_cell.angle_alpha   90.00
_cell.angle_beta   90.00
_cell.angle_gamma   90.00
#
_symmetry.space_group_name_H-M   'P 1'
#
loop_
_entity.id
_entity.type
_entity.pdbx_description
1 polymer ?
#
loop_
_entity_poly.entity_id
_entity_poly.type
_entity_poly.pdbx_seq_one_letter_code
_entity_poly.pdbx_strand_id
1 'polypeptide(L)'
;MLSPLLAFAAASSAWLPAYPAASSRPAPAVRMAAADPFRPSRPPLEPLAINAIQSVVCGGEAAAAAAQKAIEARVNDPDYVLSSDEQRQLRRLITQVGAARVPLLEALQAAVTATPWIEQFGMAPQFGLGDEKDPYVCLCRAECMLALLLLHVEGTPVNFIDEDRLEVLRDTPDEATIDRLRRAATG
;
A
#
# COMPACT_ATOMS: atom_id res chain seq x y z
N MET A 1 -54.95 56.02 38.27
CA MET A 1 -55.45 55.78 39.64
C MET A 1 -55.87 54.32 39.68
N LEU A 2 -55.32 53.37 40.42
CA LEU A 2 -54.57 53.33 41.68
C LEU A 2 -53.63 52.11 41.66
N SER A 3 -52.42 52.24 42.20
CA SER A 3 -51.68 51.11 42.80
C SER A 3 -52.28 50.77 44.18
N PRO A 4 -52.16 49.52 44.63
CA PRO A 4 -51.30 49.20 45.79
C PRO A 4 -50.51 47.88 45.59
N LEU A 5 -49.20 47.81 45.88
CA LEU A 5 -48.51 47.60 47.17
C LEU A 5 -48.41 46.13 47.64
N LEU A 6 -47.14 45.69 47.75
CA LEU A 6 -46.49 44.88 48.81
C LEU A 6 -47.03 43.45 49.06
N ALA A 7 -46.26 42.38 48.82
CA ALA A 7 -45.07 41.88 49.54
C ALA A 7 -45.44 40.70 50.45
N PHE A 8 -44.76 39.55 50.33
CA PHE A 8 -44.01 38.90 51.41
C PHE A 8 -43.39 37.57 50.95
N ALA A 9 -42.21 37.28 51.49
CA ALA A 9 -41.39 36.11 51.30
C ALA A 9 -42.01 34.82 51.87
N ALA A 10 -41.65 33.67 51.30
CA ALA A 10 -41.35 32.47 52.09
C ALA A 10 -40.49 31.49 51.28
N ALA A 11 -39.37 31.11 51.88
CA ALA A 11 -38.49 30.04 51.42
C ALA A 11 -39.17 28.68 51.57
N SER A 12 -38.99 27.82 50.57
CA SER A 12 -39.21 26.38 50.70
C SER A 12 -38.01 25.64 50.13
N SER A 13 -37.00 25.48 50.98
CA SER A 13 -35.99 24.44 50.82
C SER A 13 -36.66 23.09 51.10
N ALA A 14 -36.81 22.26 50.07
CA ALA A 14 -37.29 20.90 50.24
C ALA A 14 -36.58 19.91 49.28
N TRP A 15 -35.40 19.46 49.73
CA TRP A 15 -34.96 18.06 49.72
C TRP A 15 -34.83 17.38 48.34
N LEU A 16 -33.64 17.51 47.74
CA LEU A 16 -33.17 16.54 46.75
C LEU A 16 -32.59 15.32 47.47
N PRO A 17 -33.02 14.09 47.15
CA PRO A 17 -32.36 12.88 47.65
C PRO A 17 -30.96 12.80 47.05
N ALA A 18 -29.96 12.60 47.90
CA ALA A 18 -28.59 12.33 47.48
C ALA A 18 -28.55 11.01 46.71
N TYR A 19 -28.29 11.08 45.40
CA TYR A 19 -27.95 9.91 44.60
C TYR A 19 -26.63 9.33 45.11
N PRO A 20 -26.54 8.01 45.39
CA PRO A 20 -25.26 7.39 45.67
C PRO A 20 -24.38 7.51 44.42
N ALA A 21 -23.14 7.98 44.62
CA ALA A 21 -22.13 8.08 43.58
C ALA A 21 -21.97 6.74 42.86
N ALA A 22 -22.12 6.73 41.54
CA ALA A 22 -21.89 5.57 40.72
C ALA A 22 -20.43 5.12 40.89
N SER A 23 -20.24 3.91 41.42
CA SER A 23 -18.96 3.22 41.45
C SER A 23 -18.43 3.13 40.02
N SER A 24 -17.35 3.85 39.75
CA SER A 24 -16.62 3.80 38.47
C SER A 24 -16.00 2.42 38.33
N ARG A 25 -16.65 1.53 37.57
CA ARG A 25 -16.02 0.30 37.11
C ARG A 25 -14.79 0.68 36.27
N PRO A 26 -13.61 0.09 36.53
CA PRO A 26 -12.45 0.32 35.67
C PRO A 26 -12.81 -0.08 34.25
N ALA A 27 -12.47 0.79 33.29
CA ALA A 27 -12.63 0.50 31.87
C ALA A 27 -11.94 -0.84 31.56
N PRO A 28 -12.60 -1.76 30.85
CA PRO A 28 -11.92 -2.99 30.43
C PRO A 28 -10.69 -2.58 29.60
N ALA A 29 -9.52 -3.06 30.02
CA ALA A 29 -8.31 -2.92 29.24
C ALA A 29 -8.60 -3.46 27.83
N VAL A 30 -8.56 -2.57 26.83
CA VAL A 30 -8.69 -2.94 25.42
C VAL A 30 -7.49 -3.82 25.10
N ARG A 31 -7.67 -5.13 25.24
CA ARG A 31 -6.77 -6.10 24.63
C ARG A 31 -6.96 -5.91 23.13
N MET A 32 -5.97 -5.32 22.46
CA MET A 32 -5.89 -5.36 21.01
C MET A 32 -6.02 -6.83 20.62
N ALA A 33 -7.17 -7.20 20.06
CA ALA A 33 -7.32 -8.50 19.44
C ALA A 33 -6.23 -8.60 18.37
N ALA A 34 -5.51 -9.72 18.35
CA ALA A 34 -4.57 -10.01 17.27
C ALA A 34 -5.33 -9.81 15.95
N ALA A 35 -4.79 -8.96 15.07
CA ALA A 35 -5.42 -8.65 13.79
C ALA A 35 -5.69 -9.97 13.05
N ASP A 36 -6.95 -10.20 12.66
CA ASP A 36 -7.32 -11.36 11.85
C ASP A 36 -6.60 -11.25 10.50
N PRO A 37 -5.65 -12.15 10.17
CA PRO A 37 -4.90 -12.08 8.92
C PRO A 37 -5.80 -12.19 7.68
N PHE A 38 -6.98 -12.80 7.83
CA PHE A 38 -7.96 -12.97 6.75
C PHE A 38 -8.93 -11.78 6.64
N ARG A 39 -8.89 -10.85 7.58
CA ARG A 39 -9.70 -9.62 7.60
C ARG A 39 -8.84 -8.44 8.08
N PRO A 40 -7.80 -8.06 7.30
CA PRO A 40 -6.99 -6.92 7.66
C PRO A 40 -7.88 -5.68 7.71
N SER A 41 -7.65 -4.82 8.71
CA SER A 41 -8.40 -3.58 8.88
C SER A 41 -8.21 -2.61 7.71
N ARG A 42 -7.15 -2.79 6.93
CA ARG A 42 -6.86 -2.06 5.70
C ARG A 42 -6.34 -3.03 4.63
N PRO A 43 -6.84 -2.95 3.40
CA PRO A 43 -6.32 -3.76 2.31
C PRO A 43 -4.87 -3.36 1.95
N PRO A 44 -4.07 -4.33 1.47
CA PRO A 44 -2.72 -4.07 0.95
C PRO A 44 -2.74 -3.05 -0.20
N LEU A 45 -1.68 -2.24 -0.33
CA LEU A 45 -1.54 -1.25 -1.40
C LEU A 45 -1.03 -1.86 -2.71
N GLU A 46 -0.39 -3.02 -2.62
CA GLU A 46 0.37 -3.69 -3.67
C GLU A 46 -0.50 -3.97 -4.91
N PRO A 47 -1.74 -4.50 -4.82
CA PRO A 47 -2.58 -4.68 -5.99
C PRO A 47 -2.86 -3.36 -6.75
N LEU A 48 -2.99 -2.25 -6.03
CA LEU A 48 -3.20 -0.94 -6.63
C LEU A 48 -1.92 -0.42 -7.30
N ALA A 49 -0.77 -0.60 -6.65
CA ALA A 49 0.54 -0.25 -7.20
C ALA A 49 0.84 -1.07 -8.47
N ILE A 50 0.63 -2.39 -8.44
CA ILE A 50 0.87 -3.30 -9.57
C ILE A 50 0.05 -2.89 -10.80
N ASN A 51 -1.25 -2.63 -10.63
CA ASN A 51 -2.11 -2.20 -11.74
C ASN A 51 -1.67 -0.85 -12.35
N ALA A 52 -1.25 0.08 -11.51
CA ALA A 52 -0.74 1.37 -11.97
C ALA A 52 0.60 1.20 -12.70
N ILE A 53 1.51 0.39 -12.15
CA ILE A 53 2.80 0.06 -12.75
C ILE A 53 2.60 -0.63 -14.10
N GLN A 54 1.65 -1.56 -14.23
CA GLN A 54 1.32 -2.21 -15.50
C GLN A 54 0.99 -1.17 -16.59
N SER A 55 0.22 -0.14 -16.23
CA SER A 55 -0.12 0.96 -17.15
C SER A 55 1.13 1.77 -17.57
N VAL A 56 2.12 1.90 -16.69
CA VAL A 56 3.41 2.56 -17.00
C VAL A 56 4.29 1.69 -17.88
N VAL A 57 4.49 0.42 -17.52
CA VAL A 57 5.51 -0.44 -18.12
C VAL A 57 5.06 -1.10 -19.41
N CYS A 58 3.74 -1.32 -19.58
CA CYS A 58 3.17 -1.90 -20.79
C CYS A 58 2.25 -0.95 -21.55
N GLY A 59 1.52 -0.07 -20.84
CA GLY A 59 0.63 0.91 -21.47
C GLY A 59 1.33 2.17 -21.97
N GLY A 60 2.56 2.44 -21.52
CA GLY A 60 3.30 3.65 -21.85
C GLY A 60 2.77 4.91 -21.15
N GLU A 61 1.93 4.75 -20.13
CA GLU A 61 1.42 5.88 -19.34
C GLU A 61 2.54 6.53 -18.53
N ALA A 62 2.51 7.85 -18.40
CA ALA A 62 3.47 8.56 -17.55
C ALA A 62 3.23 8.18 -16.07
N ALA A 63 4.31 7.87 -15.33
CA ALA A 63 4.21 7.37 -13.95
C ALA A 63 3.41 8.28 -13.02
N ALA A 64 3.58 9.61 -13.14
CA ALA A 64 2.82 10.58 -12.37
C ALA A 64 1.30 10.53 -12.67
N ALA A 65 0.93 10.31 -13.94
CA ALA A 65 -0.47 10.18 -14.34
C ALA A 65 -1.08 8.86 -13.84
N ALA A 66 -0.36 7.75 -14.00
CA ALA A 66 -0.79 6.45 -13.49
C ALA A 66 -1.00 6.46 -11.96
N ALA A 67 -0.08 7.10 -11.22
CA ALA A 67 -0.21 7.26 -9.78
C ALA A 67 -1.41 8.11 -9.38
N GLN A 68 -1.63 9.23 -10.08
CA GLN A 68 -2.78 10.10 -9.82
C GLN A 68 -4.10 9.36 -10.08
N LYS A 69 -4.21 8.66 -11.21
CA LYS A 69 -5.39 7.85 -11.58
C LYS A 69 -5.66 6.75 -10.55
N ALA A 70 -4.63 6.07 -10.07
CA ALA A 70 -4.75 5.03 -9.05
C ALA A 70 -5.27 5.58 -7.71
N ILE A 71 -4.83 6.78 -7.33
CA ILE A 71 -5.34 7.47 -6.13
C ILE A 71 -6.79 7.88 -6.33
N GLU A 72 -7.12 8.53 -7.44
CA GLU A 72 -8.48 9.00 -7.74
C GLU A 72 -9.50 7.87 -7.77
N ALA A 73 -9.11 6.69 -8.28
CA ALA A 73 -9.95 5.50 -8.26
C ALA A 73 -10.39 5.06 -6.85
N ARG A 74 -9.67 5.48 -5.80
CA ARG A 74 -9.98 5.18 -4.38
C ARG A 74 -10.54 6.35 -3.59
N VAL A 75 -10.55 7.57 -4.16
CA VAL A 75 -11.12 8.75 -3.48
C VAL A 75 -12.62 8.58 -3.23
N ASN A 76 -13.31 7.85 -4.12
CA ASN A 76 -14.75 7.64 -4.05
C ASN A 76 -15.13 6.22 -3.63
N ASP A 77 -14.18 5.43 -3.13
CA ASP A 77 -14.46 4.07 -2.67
C ASP A 77 -15.15 4.14 -1.29
N PRO A 78 -16.41 3.67 -1.19
CA PRO A 78 -17.18 3.76 0.07
C PRO A 78 -16.60 2.86 1.17
N ASP A 79 -15.81 1.85 0.80
CA ASP A 79 -15.31 0.85 1.72
C ASP A 79 -13.89 1.18 2.21
N TYR A 80 -13.11 1.95 1.43
CA TYR A 80 -11.71 2.25 1.78
C TYR A 80 -11.14 3.49 1.08
N VAL A 81 -10.86 4.53 1.89
CA VAL A 81 -10.17 5.74 1.43
C VAL A 81 -8.70 5.72 1.85
N LEU A 82 -7.83 5.97 0.87
CA LEU A 82 -6.37 6.07 1.09
C LEU A 82 -6.04 7.28 1.98
N SER A 83 -5.30 7.02 3.06
CA SER A 83 -4.67 8.06 3.86
C SER A 83 -3.62 8.84 3.07
N SER A 84 -3.24 10.03 3.54
CA SER A 84 -2.19 10.83 2.91
C SER A 84 -0.85 10.10 2.83
N ASP A 85 -0.56 9.22 3.78
CA ASP A 85 0.69 8.45 3.83
C ASP A 85 0.69 7.36 2.77
N GLU A 86 -0.41 6.62 2.64
CA GLU A 86 -0.60 5.61 1.59
C GLU A 86 -0.57 6.24 0.19
N GLN A 87 -1.17 7.43 0.02
CA GLN A 87 -1.08 8.17 -1.23
C GLN A 87 0.37 8.57 -1.56
N ARG A 88 1.14 9.04 -0.56
CA ARG A 88 2.57 9.36 -0.76
C ARG A 88 3.38 8.12 -1.10
N GLN A 89 3.14 7.01 -0.41
CA GLN A 89 3.81 5.73 -0.68
C GLN A 89 3.49 5.23 -2.09
N LEU A 90 2.23 5.25 -2.49
CA LEU A 90 1.80 4.81 -3.82
C LEU A 90 2.44 5.67 -4.93
N ARG A 91 2.42 7.00 -4.78
CA ARG A 91 3.10 7.92 -5.71
C ARG A 91 4.59 7.62 -5.80
N ARG A 92 5.25 7.42 -4.65
CA ARG A 92 6.68 7.11 -4.58
C ARG A 92 6.97 5.84 -5.37
N LEU A 93 6.34 4.71 -5.02
CA LEU A 93 6.59 3.42 -5.67
C LEU A 93 6.41 3.48 -7.19
N ILE A 94 5.28 4.03 -7.66
CA ILE A 94 4.99 4.11 -9.10
C ILE A 94 5.99 5.01 -9.83
N THR A 95 6.35 6.14 -9.22
CA THR A 95 7.33 7.08 -9.81
C THR A 95 8.72 6.46 -9.87
N GLN A 96 9.13 5.76 -8.81
CA GLN A 96 10.43 5.07 -8.76
C GLN A 96 10.51 3.95 -9.79
N VAL A 97 9.45 3.13 -9.94
CA VAL A 97 9.40 2.12 -11.00
C VAL A 97 9.43 2.77 -12.39
N GLY A 98 8.71 3.87 -12.58
CA GLY A 98 8.74 4.63 -13.83
C GLY A 98 10.13 5.16 -14.19
N ALA A 99 10.82 5.77 -13.22
CA ALA A 99 12.17 6.31 -13.38
C ALA A 99 13.22 5.22 -13.61
N ALA A 100 13.10 4.11 -12.88
CA ALA A 100 14.01 2.98 -12.94
C ALA A 100 13.58 1.87 -13.92
N ARG A 101 12.61 2.13 -14.81
CA ARG A 101 12.01 1.11 -15.69
C ARG A 101 13.05 0.28 -16.45
N VAL A 102 14.04 0.94 -17.05
CA VAL A 102 15.08 0.27 -17.84
C VAL A 102 16.01 -0.56 -16.95
N PRO A 103 16.63 0.00 -15.87
CA PRO A 103 17.42 -0.79 -14.93
C PRO A 103 16.65 -1.96 -14.28
N LEU A 104 15.36 -1.78 -13.98
CA LEU A 104 14.51 -2.85 -13.44
C LEU A 104 14.32 -3.98 -14.44
N LEU A 105 14.13 -3.66 -15.72
CA LEU A 105 14.01 -4.68 -16.77
C LEU A 105 15.34 -5.40 -16.99
N GLU A 106 16.46 -4.68 -16.96
CA GLU A 106 17.80 -5.27 -17.05
C GLU A 106 18.08 -6.22 -15.89
N ALA A 107 17.75 -5.81 -14.65
CA ALA A 107 17.89 -6.64 -13.47
C ALA A 107 17.02 -7.91 -13.55
N LEU A 108 15.78 -7.76 -14.01
CA LEU A 108 14.86 -8.89 -14.23
C LEU A 108 15.37 -9.86 -15.30
N GLN A 109 15.87 -9.33 -16.41
CA GLN A 109 16.44 -10.12 -17.49
C GLN A 109 17.69 -10.87 -17.02
N ALA A 110 18.58 -10.20 -16.28
CA ALA A 110 19.77 -10.81 -15.70
C ALA A 110 19.38 -11.94 -14.73
N ALA A 111 18.37 -11.72 -13.89
CA ALA A 111 17.89 -12.71 -12.95
C ALA A 111 17.41 -13.97 -13.67
N VAL A 112 16.53 -13.80 -14.67
CA VAL A 112 16.00 -14.93 -15.42
C VAL A 112 17.08 -15.67 -16.21
N THR A 113 18.01 -14.95 -16.85
CA THR A 113 19.08 -15.55 -17.64
C THR A 113 20.07 -16.34 -16.78
N ALA A 114 20.30 -15.94 -15.54
CA ALA A 114 21.18 -16.66 -14.62
C ALA A 114 20.50 -17.87 -13.95
N THR A 115 19.21 -18.12 -14.23
CA THR A 115 18.45 -19.26 -13.70
C THR A 115 18.08 -20.25 -14.80
N PRO A 116 18.87 -21.32 -15.03
CA PRO A 116 18.73 -22.20 -16.20
C PRO A 116 17.38 -22.92 -16.32
N TRP A 117 16.74 -23.23 -15.20
CA TRP A 117 15.46 -23.96 -15.22
C TRP A 117 14.33 -23.12 -15.81
N ILE A 118 14.40 -21.78 -15.75
CA ILE A 118 13.36 -20.91 -16.32
C ILE A 118 13.30 -21.08 -17.84
N GLU A 119 14.47 -21.13 -18.50
CA GLU A 119 14.55 -21.40 -19.93
C GLU A 119 14.10 -22.83 -20.24
N GLN A 120 14.60 -23.81 -19.48
CA GLN A 120 14.28 -25.23 -19.67
C GLN A 120 12.77 -25.51 -19.64
N PHE A 121 12.04 -24.85 -18.75
CA PHE A 121 10.59 -25.03 -18.58
C PHE A 121 9.74 -23.95 -19.25
N GLY A 122 10.35 -23.00 -19.99
CA GLY A 122 9.62 -21.94 -20.68
C GLY A 122 8.87 -20.99 -19.75
N MET A 123 9.40 -20.74 -18.55
CA MET A 123 8.74 -19.97 -17.49
C MET A 123 9.01 -18.46 -17.55
N ALA A 124 9.79 -17.98 -18.51
CA ALA A 124 10.11 -16.56 -18.70
C ALA A 124 8.86 -15.62 -18.68
N PRO A 125 7.70 -15.99 -19.25
CA PRO A 125 6.47 -15.19 -19.15
C PRO A 125 6.00 -14.94 -17.70
N GLN A 126 6.22 -15.88 -16.78
CA GLN A 126 5.85 -15.73 -15.36
C GLN A 126 6.71 -14.68 -14.64
N PHE A 127 7.87 -14.37 -15.21
CA PHE A 127 8.74 -13.28 -14.78
C PHE A 127 8.50 -11.99 -15.57
N GLY A 128 7.50 -11.97 -16.46
CA GLY A 128 7.19 -10.80 -17.28
C GLY A 128 8.13 -10.60 -18.47
N LEU A 129 8.90 -11.63 -18.85
CA LEU A 129 9.72 -11.63 -20.06
C LEU A 129 8.97 -12.37 -21.17
N GLY A 130 8.55 -11.64 -22.20
CA GLY A 130 7.69 -12.15 -23.27
C GLY A 130 7.02 -11.02 -24.05
N ASP A 131 5.95 -11.35 -24.76
CA ASP A 131 5.17 -10.39 -25.55
C ASP A 131 4.51 -9.34 -24.64
N GLU A 132 4.81 -8.06 -24.88
CA GLU A 132 4.25 -6.94 -24.13
C GLU A 132 2.76 -6.71 -24.43
N LYS A 133 2.20 -7.41 -25.43
CA LYS A 133 0.77 -7.40 -25.71
C LYS A 133 0.00 -8.42 -24.89
N ASP A 134 0.68 -9.38 -24.26
CA ASP A 134 0.03 -10.35 -23.38
C ASP A 134 -0.25 -9.70 -22.01
N PRO A 135 -1.54 -9.55 -21.62
CA PRO A 135 -1.90 -8.97 -20.33
C PRO A 135 -1.29 -9.72 -19.14
N TYR A 136 -1.10 -11.04 -19.25
CA TYR A 136 -0.49 -11.86 -18.20
C TYR A 136 0.99 -11.52 -18.03
N VAL A 137 1.76 -11.47 -19.12
CA VAL A 137 3.18 -11.07 -19.11
C VAL A 137 3.31 -9.67 -18.51
N CYS A 138 2.43 -8.74 -18.88
CA CYS A 138 2.45 -7.38 -18.35
C CYS A 138 2.18 -7.30 -16.85
N LEU A 139 1.25 -8.11 -16.34
CA LEU A 139 0.99 -8.21 -14.92
C LEU A 139 2.22 -8.77 -14.18
N CYS A 140 2.75 -9.89 -14.65
CA CYS A 140 3.94 -10.52 -14.06
C CYS A 140 5.16 -9.59 -14.09
N ARG A 141 5.32 -8.80 -15.16
CA ARG A 141 6.38 -7.79 -15.26
C ARG A 141 6.21 -6.71 -14.21
N ALA A 142 5.01 -6.17 -14.04
CA ALA A 142 4.72 -5.15 -13.04
C ALA A 142 5.00 -5.65 -11.61
N GLU A 143 4.56 -6.87 -11.30
CA GLU A 143 4.84 -7.55 -10.03
C GLU A 143 6.35 -7.73 -9.79
N CYS A 144 7.07 -8.31 -10.76
CA CYS A 144 8.51 -8.54 -10.64
C CYS A 144 9.30 -7.24 -10.50
N MET A 145 8.93 -6.19 -11.25
CA MET A 145 9.58 -4.87 -11.15
C MET A 145 9.32 -4.21 -9.80
N LEU A 146 8.09 -4.31 -9.27
CA LEU A 146 7.80 -3.81 -7.92
C LEU A 146 8.57 -4.61 -6.86
N ALA A 147 8.63 -5.93 -6.99
CA ALA A 147 9.37 -6.79 -6.07
C ALA A 147 10.87 -6.46 -6.07
N LEU A 148 11.50 -6.28 -7.24
CA LEU A 148 12.90 -5.88 -7.35
C LEU A 148 13.17 -4.51 -6.69
N LEU A 149 12.27 -3.53 -6.88
CA LEU A 149 12.37 -2.23 -6.22
C LEU A 149 12.32 -2.41 -4.68
N LEU A 150 11.33 -3.14 -4.18
CA LEU A 150 11.15 -3.32 -2.74
C LEU A 150 12.31 -4.07 -2.10
N LEU A 151 12.79 -5.14 -2.72
CA LEU A 151 13.90 -5.95 -2.22
C LEU A 151 15.22 -5.18 -2.18
N HIS A 152 15.56 -4.51 -3.29
CA HIS A 152 16.94 -4.03 -3.49
C HIS A 152 17.12 -2.52 -3.31
N VAL A 153 16.04 -1.75 -3.35
CA VAL A 153 16.05 -0.30 -3.14
C VAL A 153 15.43 0.07 -1.79
N GLU A 154 14.22 -0.41 -1.49
CA GLU A 154 13.57 -0.07 -0.20
C GLU A 154 14.03 -0.95 0.97
N GLY A 155 14.56 -2.16 0.68
CA GLY A 155 14.91 -3.13 1.72
C GLY A 155 13.69 -3.69 2.46
N THR A 156 12.53 -3.71 1.79
CA THR A 156 11.24 -4.12 2.34
C THR A 156 10.94 -5.57 1.94
N PRO A 157 10.42 -6.42 2.84
CA PRO A 157 10.00 -7.77 2.49
C PRO A 157 8.86 -7.76 1.47
N VAL A 158 8.91 -8.72 0.54
CA VAL A 158 7.90 -8.94 -0.50
C VAL A 158 7.09 -10.19 -0.17
N ASN A 159 5.76 -10.10 -0.25
CA ASN A 159 4.83 -11.20 0.07
C ASN A 159 3.67 -11.34 -0.93
N PHE A 160 3.70 -10.63 -2.06
CA PHE A 160 2.63 -10.63 -3.07
C PHE A 160 2.98 -11.43 -4.33
N ILE A 161 4.20 -11.98 -4.42
CA ILE A 161 4.60 -12.95 -5.45
C ILE A 161 4.87 -14.31 -4.79
N ASP A 162 4.82 -15.38 -5.58
CA ASP A 162 5.17 -16.73 -5.12
C ASP A 162 6.66 -16.84 -4.74
N GLU A 163 6.97 -17.83 -3.91
CA GLU A 163 8.32 -18.02 -3.36
C GLU A 163 9.35 -18.35 -4.45
N ASP A 164 8.97 -19.14 -5.46
CA ASP A 164 9.87 -19.52 -6.56
C ASP A 164 10.35 -18.29 -7.34
N ARG A 165 9.45 -17.37 -7.67
CA ARG A 165 9.83 -16.09 -8.28
C ARG A 165 10.65 -15.24 -7.33
N LEU A 166 10.29 -15.23 -6.06
CA LEU A 166 10.96 -14.42 -5.05
C LEU A 166 12.42 -14.86 -4.84
N GLU A 167 12.69 -16.17 -4.85
CA GLU A 167 14.04 -16.75 -4.78
C GLU A 167 14.90 -16.25 -5.94
N VAL A 168 14.40 -16.35 -7.17
CA VAL A 168 15.10 -15.87 -8.37
C VAL A 168 15.43 -14.38 -8.30
N LEU A 169 14.49 -13.55 -7.84
CA LEU A 169 14.69 -12.09 -7.75
C LEU A 169 15.61 -11.67 -6.60
N ARG A 170 15.73 -12.48 -5.53
CA ARG A 170 16.63 -12.22 -4.40
C ARG A 170 18.10 -12.46 -4.77
N ASP A 171 18.36 -13.55 -5.48
CA ASP A 171 19.74 -14.05 -5.66
C ASP A 171 20.50 -13.40 -6.81
N THR A 172 19.83 -12.57 -7.62
CA THR A 172 20.24 -12.39 -9.02
C THR A 172 20.05 -10.98 -9.58
N PRO A 173 20.50 -9.94 -8.88
CA PRO A 173 21.34 -9.01 -9.63
C PRO A 173 22.69 -8.78 -8.96
N ASP A 174 23.76 -8.67 -9.77
CA ASP A 174 25.07 -8.24 -9.27
C ASP A 174 25.00 -6.83 -8.65
N GLU A 175 25.96 -6.51 -7.77
CA GLU A 175 25.96 -5.23 -7.05
C GLU A 175 25.98 -4.03 -8.02
N ALA A 176 26.63 -4.19 -9.19
CA ALA A 176 26.67 -3.14 -10.21
C ALA A 176 25.28 -2.82 -10.79
N THR A 177 24.46 -3.85 -11.02
CA THR A 177 23.09 -3.72 -11.49
C THR A 177 22.20 -3.13 -10.41
N ILE A 178 22.35 -3.57 -9.16
CA ILE A 178 21.65 -2.99 -8.02
C ILE A 178 22.01 -1.51 -7.83
N ASP A 179 23.27 -1.13 -7.96
CA ASP A 179 23.70 0.27 -7.84
C ASP A 179 23.18 1.15 -8.97
N ARG A 180 23.04 0.62 -10.19
CA ARG A 180 22.34 1.32 -11.28
C ARG A 180 20.86 1.50 -10.95
N LEU A 181 20.22 0.45 -10.44
CA LEU A 181 18.82 0.47 -10.05
C LEU A 181 18.55 1.49 -8.94
N ARG A 182 19.33 1.47 -7.84
CA ARG A 182 19.21 2.42 -6.73
C ARG A 182 19.36 3.86 -7.22
N ARG A 183 20.39 4.15 -8.02
CA ARG A 183 20.61 5.50 -8.57
C ARG A 183 19.45 5.97 -9.45
N ALA A 184 18.87 5.10 -10.26
CA ALA A 184 17.74 5.46 -11.11
C ALA A 184 16.43 5.64 -10.32
N ALA A 185 16.24 4.87 -9.24
CA ALA A 185 15.04 4.93 -8.40
C ALA A 185 15.06 6.10 -7.39
N THR A 186 16.23 6.66 -7.06
CA THR A 186 16.36 7.78 -6.12
C THR A 186 16.74 9.10 -6.79
N GLY A 187 17.07 9.07 -8.08
CA GLY A 187 17.56 10.20 -8.88
C GLY A 187 16.49 11.17 -9.34
#